data_AF-A0A6L3X4W1-F1
#
_entry.id   AF-A0A6L3X4W1-F1
#
_cell.length_a   1.000
_cell.length_b   1.000
_cell.length_c   1.000
_cell.angle_alpha   90.00
_cell.angle_beta   90.00
_cell.angle_gamma   90.00
#
_symmetry.space_group_name_H-M   'P 1'
#
loop_
_entity.id
_entity.type
_entity.pdbx_description
1 polymer ?
#
loop_
_entity_poly.entity_id
_entity_poly.type
_entity_poly.pdbx_seq_one_letter_code
_entity_poly.pdbx_strand_id
1 'polypeptide(L)'
;MQHARQRLRLMQTSSTSLPVGSFTWSQGLEWAVEAGWVTDAEAFRRWQIQQMEQSFFCVDLPLFIRLYRACEKQDVATAKRWTAYLLACRETRELRDEERNRGAAFT
;
A
#
# COMPACT_ATOMS: atom_id res chain seq x y z
N MET A 1 21.16 -14.74 16.28
CA MET A 1 20.32 -15.46 15.29
C MET A 1 18.96 -14.80 15.00
N GLN A 2 18.25 -14.25 16.01
CA GLN A 2 16.91 -13.66 15.83
C GLN A 2 16.86 -12.47 14.84
N HIS A 3 17.81 -11.53 14.91
CA HIS A 3 17.87 -10.40 13.97
C HIS A 3 18.17 -10.80 12.52
N ALA A 4 18.89 -11.90 12.30
CA ALA A 4 19.15 -12.41 10.96
C ALA A 4 17.85 -12.98 10.36
N ARG A 5 17.11 -13.77 11.15
CA ARG A 5 15.80 -14.30 10.75
C ARG A 5 14.78 -13.20 10.47
N GLN A 6 14.69 -12.17 11.30
CA GLN A 6 13.81 -11.03 11.09
C GLN A 6 14.13 -10.29 9.78
N ARG A 7 15.42 -10.03 9.51
CA ARG A 7 15.86 -9.41 8.25
C ARG A 7 15.48 -10.25 7.03
N LEU A 8 15.70 -11.57 7.09
CA LEU A 8 15.30 -12.46 5.99
C LEU A 8 13.79 -12.46 5.77
N ARG A 9 12.99 -12.39 6.85
CA ARG A 9 11.53 -12.27 6.73
C ARG A 9 11.11 -10.94 6.10
N LEU A 10 11.73 -9.83 6.50
CA LEU A 10 11.50 -8.53 5.86
C LEU A 10 11.86 -8.56 4.38
N MET A 11 13.00 -9.14 4.01
CA MET A 11 13.40 -9.30 2.60
C MET A 11 12.41 -10.17 1.81
N GLN A 12 11.93 -11.25 2.41
CA GLN A 12 10.91 -12.11 1.81
C GLN A 12 9.60 -11.34 1.55
N THR A 13 9.16 -10.54 2.52
CA THR A 13 7.92 -9.75 2.38
C THR A 13 8.07 -8.53 1.47
N SER A 14 9.27 -7.97 1.33
CA SER A 14 9.55 -6.84 0.44
C SER A 14 9.93 -7.25 -0.99
N SER A 15 9.94 -8.55 -1.29
CA SER A 15 10.32 -9.06 -2.61
C SER A 15 9.21 -8.81 -3.64
N THR A 16 9.60 -8.43 -4.85
CA THR A 16 8.69 -8.35 -6.01
C THR A 16 8.13 -9.71 -6.42
N SER A 17 8.75 -10.81 -5.97
CA SER A 17 8.29 -12.18 -6.19
C SER A 17 7.19 -12.63 -5.23
N LEU A 18 6.77 -11.78 -4.28
CA LEU A 18 5.67 -12.08 -3.37
C LEU A 18 4.35 -12.18 -4.18
N PRO A 19 3.62 -13.32 -4.13
CA PRO A 19 2.50 -13.59 -5.03
C PRO A 19 1.20 -12.92 -4.56
N VAL A 20 1.24 -11.61 -4.31
CA VAL A 20 0.10 -10.82 -3.79
C VAL A 20 -0.53 -9.90 -4.82
N GLY A 21 -0.02 -9.91 -6.06
CA GLY A 21 -0.47 -9.05 -7.15
C GLY A 21 0.33 -7.75 -7.26
N SER A 22 -0.16 -6.83 -8.10
CA SER A 22 0.45 -5.51 -8.34
C SER A 22 0.31 -4.58 -7.13
N PHE A 23 1.06 -3.47 -7.13
CA PHE A 23 1.00 -2.47 -6.06
C PHE A 23 -0.15 -1.48 -6.30
N THR A 24 -0.71 -0.95 -5.21
CA THR A 24 -1.75 0.09 -5.25
C THR A 24 -1.24 1.32 -6.02
N TRP A 25 -2.13 1.99 -6.78
CA TRP A 25 -1.88 3.26 -7.50
C TRP A 25 -1.27 3.13 -8.90
N SER A 26 -1.16 1.93 -9.48
CA SER A 26 -0.67 1.74 -10.85
C SER A 26 -1.57 2.42 -11.89
N GLN A 27 -2.89 2.42 -11.69
CA GLN A 27 -3.84 3.06 -12.61
C GLN A 27 -3.64 4.58 -12.76
N GLY A 28 -3.10 5.24 -11.73
CA GLY A 28 -2.81 6.68 -11.81
C GLY A 28 -1.64 6.98 -12.74
N LEU A 29 -0.67 6.06 -12.83
CA LEU A 29 0.52 6.23 -13.67
C LEU A 29 0.17 6.05 -15.15
N GLU A 30 -0.65 5.05 -15.48
CA GLU A 30 -1.11 4.80 -16.85
C GLU A 30 -1.78 6.05 -17.44
N TRP A 31 -2.75 6.61 -16.71
CA TRP A 31 -3.40 7.86 -17.10
C TRP A 31 -2.42 9.04 -17.21
N ALA A 32 -1.48 9.18 -16.27
CA ALA A 32 -0.53 10.29 -16.27
C ALA A 32 0.43 10.23 -17.49
N VAL A 33 0.75 9.02 -17.97
CA VAL A 33 1.51 8.82 -19.21
C VAL A 33 0.64 9.19 -20.42
N GLU A 34 -0.59 8.67 -20.51
CA GLU A 34 -1.50 8.96 -21.63
C GLU A 34 -1.85 10.45 -21.74
N ALA A 35 -1.98 11.14 -20.61
CA ALA A 35 -2.22 12.58 -20.54
C ALA A 35 -0.97 13.44 -20.84
N GLY A 36 0.20 12.82 -21.01
CA GLY A 36 1.47 13.50 -21.29
C GLY A 36 2.10 14.20 -20.08
N TRP A 37 1.70 13.84 -18.85
CA TRP A 37 2.27 14.40 -17.62
C TRP A 37 3.60 13.72 -17.24
N VAL A 38 3.75 12.45 -17.61
CA VAL A 38 4.95 11.64 -17.40
C VAL A 38 5.54 11.26 -18.76
N THR A 39 6.51 12.05 -19.23
CA THR A 39 7.16 11.87 -20.54
C THR A 39 8.59 11.39 -20.46
N ASP A 40 9.20 11.47 -19.28
CA ASP A 40 10.58 11.09 -19.02
C ASP A 40 10.78 10.68 -17.55
N ALA A 41 12.00 10.26 -17.22
CA ALA A 41 12.34 9.79 -15.88
C ALA A 41 12.21 10.87 -14.80
N GLU A 42 12.46 12.14 -15.13
CA GLU A 42 12.42 13.25 -14.18
C GLU A 42 10.98 13.70 -13.92
N ALA A 43 10.13 13.68 -14.95
CA ALA A 43 8.68 13.83 -14.82
C ALA A 43 8.08 12.68 -13.99
N PHE A 44 8.48 11.44 -14.24
CA PHE A 44 8.06 10.30 -13.43
C PHE A 44 8.48 10.46 -11.96
N ARG A 45 9.73 10.87 -11.70
CA ARG A 45 10.23 11.11 -10.34
C ARG A 45 9.37 12.12 -9.59
N ARG A 46 9.05 13.26 -10.23
CA ARG A 46 8.17 14.28 -9.63
C ARG A 46 6.77 13.74 -9.34
N TRP A 47 6.16 13.06 -10.32
CA TRP A 47 4.84 12.47 -10.17
C TRP A 47 4.82 11.43 -9.03
N GLN A 48 5.82 10.55 -8.96
CA GLN A 48 5.92 9.51 -7.95
C GLN A 48 6.11 10.07 -6.55
N ILE A 49 6.93 11.12 -6.38
CA ILE A 49 7.09 11.81 -5.10
C ILE A 49 5.75 12.41 -4.66
N GLN A 50 5.02 13.06 -5.58
CA GLN A 50 3.71 13.62 -5.27
C GLN A 50 2.72 12.51 -4.83
N GLN A 51 2.69 11.36 -5.50
CA GLN A 51 1.88 10.23 -5.06
C GLN A 51 2.27 9.71 -3.67
N MET A 52 3.57 9.67 -3.36
CA MET A 52 4.04 9.28 -2.04
C MET A 52 3.57 10.26 -0.96
N GLU A 53 3.71 11.57 -1.21
CA GLU A 53 3.36 12.64 -0.27
C GLU A 53 1.86 12.79 -0.06
N GLN A 54 1.05 12.66 -1.13
CA GLN A 54 -0.39 12.92 -1.08
C GLN A 54 -1.22 11.67 -0.76
N SER A 55 -0.70 10.47 -1.05
CA SER A 55 -1.45 9.22 -0.87
C SER A 55 -0.77 8.32 0.16
N PHE A 56 0.42 7.80 -0.14
CA PHE A 56 1.05 6.76 0.69
C PHE A 56 1.35 7.24 2.12
N PHE A 57 1.90 8.45 2.28
CA PHE A 57 2.21 9.02 3.59
C PHE A 57 0.98 9.54 4.34
N CYS A 58 -0.15 9.76 3.66
CA CYS A 58 -1.39 10.25 4.27
C CYS A 58 -2.37 9.13 4.64
N VAL A 59 -2.34 8.01 3.92
CA VAL A 59 -3.31 6.90 4.06
C VAL A 59 -2.59 5.62 4.47
N ASP A 60 -1.81 5.03 3.56
CA ASP A 60 -1.26 3.68 3.69
C ASP A 60 -0.34 3.53 4.90
N LEU A 61 0.72 4.34 4.99
CA LEU A 61 1.70 4.24 6.07
C LEU A 61 1.09 4.57 7.46
N PRO A 62 0.33 5.67 7.63
CA PRO A 62 -0.29 5.97 8.92
C PRO A 62 -1.31 4.93 9.37
N LEU A 63 -2.06 4.32 8.44
CA LEU A 63 -3.03 3.27 8.78
C LEU A 63 -2.33 1.94 9.08
N PHE A 64 -1.26 1.60 8.35
CA PHE A 64 -0.41 0.46 8.69
C PHE A 64 0.16 0.55 10.11
N ILE A 65 0.68 1.72 10.51
CA ILE A 65 1.19 1.93 11.88
C ILE A 65 0.08 1.76 12.92
N ARG A 66 -1.15 2.26 12.64
CA ARG A 66 -2.30 2.10 13.54
C ARG A 66 -2.73 0.64 13.67
N LEU A 67 -2.76 -0.10 12.56
CA LEU A 67 -3.07 -1.53 12.53
C LEU A 67 -2.01 -2.33 13.28
N TYR A 68 -0.72 -2.05 13.05
CA TYR A 68 0.38 -2.68 13.77
C TYR A 68 0.24 -2.49 15.30
N ARG A 69 -0.02 -1.26 15.75
CA ARG A 69 -0.25 -0.96 17.18
C ARG A 69 -1.50 -1.63 17.76
N ALA A 70 -2.56 -1.78 16.96
CA ALA A 70 -3.76 -2.50 17.38
C ALA A 70 -3.44 -3.99 17.57
N CYS A 71 -2.65 -4.58 16.66
CA CYS A 71 -2.17 -5.96 16.78
C CYS A 71 -1.28 -6.16 18.02
N GLU A 72 -0.36 -5.23 18.32
CA GLU A 72 0.47 -5.30 19.54
C GLU A 72 -0.38 -5.33 20.82
N LYS A 73 -1.52 -4.65 20.82
CA LYS A 73 -2.48 -4.62 21.93
C LYS A 73 -3.54 -5.73 21.87
N GLN A 74 -3.49 -6.58 20.85
CA GLN A 74 -4.53 -7.59 20.56
C GLN A 74 -5.95 -6.98 20.42
N ASP A 75 -6.04 -5.71 20.02
CA ASP A 75 -7.29 -4.97 19.90
C ASP A 75 -7.88 -5.13 18.49
N VAL A 76 -8.60 -6.23 18.30
CA VAL A 76 -9.26 -6.58 17.04
C VAL A 76 -10.33 -5.54 16.65
N ALA A 77 -10.99 -4.92 17.62
CA ALA A 77 -12.04 -3.93 17.35
C ALA A 77 -11.45 -2.66 16.71
N THR A 78 -10.35 -2.15 17.28
CA THR A 78 -9.60 -1.03 16.71
C THR A 78 -9.00 -1.38 15.35
N ALA A 79 -8.48 -2.60 15.18
CA ALA A 79 -7.97 -3.05 13.88
C ALA A 79 -9.08 -3.02 12.81
N LYS A 80 -10.25 -3.60 13.10
CA LYS A 80 -11.42 -3.57 12.18
C LYS A 80 -11.84 -2.15 11.82
N ARG A 81 -11.83 -1.23 12.78
CA ARG A 81 -12.17 0.19 12.55
C ARG A 81 -11.22 0.84 11.54
N TRP A 82 -9.91 0.66 11.72
CA TRP A 82 -8.92 1.25 10.81
C TRP A 82 -8.92 0.57 9.44
N THR A 83 -9.17 -0.74 9.35
CA THR A 83 -9.37 -1.43 8.07
C THR A 83 -10.59 -0.89 7.32
N ALA A 84 -11.71 -0.64 8.02
CA ALA A 84 -12.89 -0.03 7.39
C ALA A 84 -12.59 1.38 6.86
N TYR A 85 -11.83 2.18 7.62
CA TYR A 85 -11.40 3.51 7.19
C TYR A 85 -10.45 3.45 5.97
N LEU A 86 -9.51 2.48 5.94
CA LEU A 86 -8.65 2.24 4.78
C LEU A 86 -9.48 1.98 3.51
N LEU A 87 -10.47 1.10 3.58
CA LEU A 87 -11.36 0.83 2.45
C LEU A 87 -12.21 2.05 2.06
N ALA A 88 -12.60 2.89 3.01
CA ALA A 88 -13.27 4.14 2.70
C ALA A 88 -12.37 5.07 1.87
N CYS A 89 -11.09 5.18 2.23
CA CYS A 89 -10.06 5.95 1.51
C CYS A 89 -9.70 5.41 0.11
N ARG A 90 -10.14 4.21 -0.27
CA ARG A 90 -9.97 3.70 -1.65
C ARG A 90 -11.03 4.21 -2.63
N GLU A 91 -11.91 5.12 -2.21
CA GLU A 91 -12.80 5.96 -3.04
C GLU A 91 -13.73 5.21 -4.02
N THR A 92 -13.21 4.59 -5.07
CA THR A 92 -13.96 3.85 -6.07
C THR A 92 -14.28 2.43 -5.60
N ARG A 93 -15.23 1.78 -6.28
CA ARG A 93 -15.53 0.36 -6.01
C ARG A 93 -14.37 -0.54 -6.42
N GLU A 94 -13.80 -0.30 -7.60
CA GLU A 94 -12.69 -1.06 -8.16
C GLU A 94 -11.49 -1.10 -7.21
N LEU A 95 -11.03 0.05 -6.72
CA LEU A 95 -9.88 0.11 -5.81
C LEU A 95 -10.14 -0.57 -4.46
N ARG A 96 -11.38 -0.59 -3.98
CA ARG A 96 -11.75 -1.36 -2.78
C ARG A 96 -11.69 -2.86 -3.04
N ASP A 97 -12.15 -3.30 -4.20
CA ASP A 97 -12.15 -4.72 -4.58
C ASP A 97 -10.71 -5.20 -4.82
N GLU A 98 -9.86 -4.40 -5.45
CA GLU A 98 -8.42 -4.67 -5.53
C GLU A 98 -7.75 -4.78 -4.16
N GLU A 99 -8.05 -3.84 -3.23
CA GLU A 99 -7.47 -3.88 -1.89
C GLU A 99 -7.86 -5.16 -1.13
N ARG A 100 -9.11 -5.61 -1.29
CA ARG A 100 -9.57 -6.89 -0.74
C ARG A 100 -8.88 -8.09 -1.39
N ASN A 101 -8.72 -8.08 -2.71
CA ASN A 101 -8.05 -9.15 -3.45
C ASN A 101 -6.58 -9.28 -3.02
N ARG A 102 -5.85 -8.16 -2.90
CA ARG A 102 -4.47 -8.14 -2.37
C ARG A 102 -4.44 -8.68 -0.94
N GLY A 103 -5.38 -8.27 -0.09
CA GLY A 103 -5.51 -8.77 1.28
C GLY A 103 -5.72 -10.28 1.34
N ALA A 104 -6.58 -10.83 0.47
CA ALA A 104 -6.84 -12.27 0.38
C ALA A 104 -5.64 -13.07 -0.16
N ALA A 105 -4.79 -12.46 -1.00
CA ALA A 105 -3.58 -13.10 -1.50
C ALA A 105 -2.41 -13.09 -0.50
N PHE A 106 -2.46 -12.24 0.53
CA PHE A 106 -1.43 -12.12 1.56
C PHE A 106 -1.61 -13.09 2.75
N THR A 107 -2.72 -13.85 2.79
CA THR A 107 -3.02 -14.86 3.83
C THR A 107 -2.51 -16.24 3.45
#